data_AF-A0A6P0K568-F1
#
_entry.id   AF-A0A6P0K568-F1
#
_cell.length_a   1.000
_cell.length_b   1.000
_cell.length_c   1.000
_cell.angle_alpha   90.00
_cell.angle_beta   90.00
_cell.angle_gamma   90.00
#
_symmetry.space_group_name_H-M   'P 1'
#
loop_
_entity.id
_entity.type
_entity.pdbx_description
1 polymer ?
#
loop_
_entity_poly.entity_id
_entity_poly.type
_entity_poly.pdbx_seq_one_letter_code
_entity_poly.pdbx_strand_id
1 'polypeptide(L)'
;MSEHREALVVGINRDPLLKDATTKKPKHLEKPAADAEAIAQILEQYGNFKVHRLPDVYSSEGRRGVDPNPQSQNLVKATALEAAIADL
;
A
#
# COMPACT_ATOMS: atom_id res chain seq x y z
N MET A 1 2.17 1.21 -30.36
CA MET A 1 2.19 2.19 -29.26
C MET A 1 2.14 1.38 -27.98
N SER A 2 3.14 1.51 -27.10
CA SER A 2 3.06 0.87 -25.77
C SER A 2 1.99 1.61 -24.98
N GLU A 3 0.90 0.95 -24.61
CA GLU A 3 -0.08 1.54 -23.69
C GLU A 3 0.62 1.79 -22.36
N HIS A 4 0.69 3.06 -21.93
CA HIS A 4 1.13 3.42 -20.59
C HIS A 4 0.01 3.00 -19.61
N ARG A 5 0.20 1.86 -18.95
CA ARG A 5 -0.72 1.33 -17.96
C ARG A 5 -0.21 1.68 -16.58
N GLU A 6 -0.98 2.46 -15.83
CA GLU A 6 -0.68 2.81 -14.45
C GLU A 6 -1.68 2.14 -13.52
N ALA A 7 -1.23 1.77 -12.32
CA ALA A 7 -2.09 1.23 -11.29
C ALA A 7 -1.68 1.74 -9.91
N LEU A 8 -2.66 1.99 -9.05
CA LEU A 8 -2.46 2.28 -7.64
C LEU A 8 -2.96 1.11 -6.82
N VAL A 9 -2.08 0.54 -6.00
CA VAL A 9 -2.40 -0.54 -5.07
C VAL A 9 -2.29 -0.04 -3.64
N VAL A 10 -3.37 -0.23 -2.87
CA VAL A 10 -3.48 0.28 -1.50
C VAL A 10 -3.68 -0.88 -0.52
N GLY A 11 -2.69 -1.13 0.33
CA GLY A 11 -2.77 -2.13 1.41
C GLY A 11 -3.23 -1.48 2.71
N ILE A 12 -4.54 -1.26 2.86
CA ILE A 12 -5.10 -0.72 4.10
C ILE A 12 -4.87 -1.73 5.23
N ASN A 13 -3.99 -1.37 6.16
CA ASN A 13 -3.58 -2.26 7.24
C ASN A 13 -3.93 -1.73 8.63
N ARG A 14 -4.62 -0.60 8.76
CA ARG A 14 -5.03 -0.07 10.06
C ARG A 14 -6.37 0.63 9.97
N ASP A 15 -7.40 0.01 10.54
CA ASP A 15 -8.70 0.64 10.73
C ASP A 15 -8.80 1.14 12.19
N PRO A 16 -8.96 2.46 12.43
CA PRO A 16 -9.12 3.02 13.77
C PRO A 16 -10.31 2.46 14.57
N LEU A 17 -11.33 1.95 13.88
CA LEU A 17 -12.53 1.36 14.47
C LEU A 17 -12.32 -0.11 14.83
N LEU A 18 -11.41 -0.81 14.13
CA LEU A 18 -11.07 -2.19 14.41
C LEU A 18 -9.99 -2.29 15.49
N LYS A 19 -10.42 -2.28 16.75
CA LYS A 19 -9.51 -2.32 17.91
C LYS A 19 -9.23 -3.74 18.38
N ASP A 20 -7.99 -3.96 18.80
CA ASP A 20 -7.62 -5.17 19.53
C ASP A 20 -8.36 -5.23 20.88
N ALA A 21 -8.89 -6.41 21.21
CA ALA A 21 -9.77 -6.58 22.37
C ALA A 21 -9.05 -6.29 23.70
N THR A 22 -7.74 -6.56 23.76
CA THR A 22 -6.90 -6.47 24.95
C THR A 22 -6.30 -5.07 25.09
N THR A 23 -5.65 -4.57 24.04
CA THR A 23 -4.91 -3.30 24.09
C THR A 23 -5.78 -2.08 23.80
N LYS A 24 -7.00 -2.28 23.26
CA LYS A 24 -7.93 -1.23 22.77
C LYS A 24 -7.33 -0.32 21.69
N LYS A 25 -6.13 -0.64 21.19
CA LYS A 25 -5.47 0.07 20.10
C LYS A 25 -5.99 -0.45 18.76
N PRO A 26 -6.01 0.38 17.71
CA PRO A 26 -6.31 -0.10 16.35
C PRO A 26 -5.41 -1.29 15.99
N LYS A 27 -6.01 -2.33 15.44
CA LYS A 27 -5.31 -3.56 15.04
C LYS A 27 -4.66 -3.35 13.67
N HIS A 28 -3.39 -3.74 13.58
CA HIS A 28 -2.72 -3.83 12.30
C HIS A 28 -3.13 -5.12 11.58
N LEU A 29 -3.53 -5.00 10.31
CA LEU A 29 -3.92 -6.09 9.42
C LEU A 29 -2.76 -6.34 8.46
N GLU A 30 -1.91 -7.31 8.79
CA GLU A 30 -0.72 -7.64 7.99
C GLU A 30 -1.08 -8.28 6.64
N LYS A 31 -2.16 -9.09 6.60
CA LYS A 31 -2.58 -9.80 5.39
C LYS A 31 -2.93 -8.88 4.22
N PRO A 32 -3.78 -7.83 4.39
CA PRO A 32 -4.05 -6.87 3.32
C PRO A 32 -2.80 -6.23 2.69
N ALA A 33 -1.77 -5.92 3.48
CA ALA A 33 -0.53 -5.36 2.94
C ALA A 33 0.26 -6.38 2.11
N ALA A 34 0.33 -7.64 2.57
CA ALA A 34 0.96 -8.72 1.82
C ALA A 34 0.22 -9.03 0.51
N ASP A 35 -1.12 -9.08 0.55
CA ASP A 35 -1.97 -9.29 -0.64
C ASP A 35 -1.81 -8.14 -1.64
N ALA A 36 -1.81 -6.90 -1.15
CA ALA A 36 -1.56 -5.70 -1.95
C ALA A 36 -0.20 -5.75 -2.65
N GLU A 37 0.87 -6.13 -1.93
CA GLU A 37 2.19 -6.26 -2.55
C GLU A 37 2.24 -7.39 -3.60
N ALA A 38 1.61 -8.54 -3.33
CA ALA A 38 1.53 -9.63 -4.31
C ALA A 38 0.79 -9.20 -5.58
N ILE A 39 -0.30 -8.44 -5.45
CA ILE A 39 -1.03 -7.87 -6.60
C ILE A 39 -0.14 -6.89 -7.37
N ALA A 40 0.57 -6.00 -6.67
CA ALA A 40 1.48 -5.04 -7.31
C ALA A 40 2.55 -5.75 -8.14
N GLN A 41 3.15 -6.82 -7.60
CA GLN A 41 4.15 -7.62 -8.32
C GLN A 41 3.55 -8.31 -9.55
N ILE A 42 2.34 -8.86 -9.46
CA ILE A 42 1.67 -9.49 -10.60
C ILE A 42 1.38 -8.46 -11.70
N LEU A 43 0.91 -7.26 -11.33
CA LEU A 43 0.62 -6.18 -12.27
C LEU A 43 1.88 -5.68 -12.99
N GLU A 44 2.98 -5.52 -12.27
CA GLU A 44 4.28 -5.14 -12.86
C GLU A 44 4.82 -6.27 -13.75
N GLN A 45 4.85 -7.51 -13.25
CA GLN A 45 5.50 -8.63 -13.93
C GLN A 45 4.74 -9.11 -15.17
N TYR A 46 3.40 -9.18 -15.09
CA TYR A 46 2.59 -9.80 -16.14
C TYR A 46 1.65 -8.82 -16.84
N GLY A 47 1.28 -7.72 -16.17
CA GLY A 47 0.34 -6.74 -16.72
C GLY A 47 1.00 -5.56 -17.44
N ASN A 48 2.33 -5.44 -17.37
CA ASN A 48 3.11 -4.30 -17.88
C ASN A 48 2.62 -2.96 -17.30
N PHE A 49 2.22 -2.96 -16.03
CA PHE A 49 1.81 -1.76 -15.31
C PHE A 49 3.01 -1.07 -14.63
N LYS A 50 3.02 0.26 -14.61
CA LYS A 50 3.75 1.04 -13.62
C LYS A 50 2.90 1.13 -12.36
N VAL A 51 3.35 0.52 -11.26
CA VAL A 51 2.53 0.41 -10.05
C VAL A 51 2.98 1.39 -8.97
N HIS A 52 2.02 2.20 -8.52
CA HIS A 52 2.07 3.02 -7.33
C HIS A 52 1.57 2.19 -6.14
N ARG A 53 2.22 2.32 -4.98
CA ARG A 53 1.93 1.56 -3.76
C ARG A 53 1.65 2.51 -2.61
N LEU A 54 0.67 2.19 -1.77
CA LEU A 54 0.40 2.88 -0.52
C LEU A 54 0.00 1.89 0.60
N PRO A 55 0.46 2.10 1.85
CA PRO A 55 1.57 2.98 2.23
C PRO A 55 2.88 2.45 1.63
N ASP A 56 3.73 3.32 1.10
CA ASP A 56 4.98 2.89 0.49
C ASP A 56 6.09 2.72 1.55
N VAL A 57 6.94 1.72 1.34
CA VAL A 57 8.16 1.53 2.11
C VAL A 57 9.27 1.05 1.18
N TYR A 58 10.50 1.35 1.57
CA TYR A 58 11.69 0.79 0.95
C TYR A 58 12.40 -0.12 1.96
N SER A 59 12.71 -1.34 1.52
CA SER A 59 13.61 -2.22 2.26
C SER A 59 15.03 -1.62 2.30
N SER A 60 15.88 -2.14 3.19
CA SER A 60 17.31 -1.79 3.24
C SER A 60 18.06 -2.07 1.94
N GLU A 61 17.55 -2.98 1.11
CA GLU A 61 18.08 -3.31 -0.22
C GLU A 61 17.53 -2.41 -1.33
N GLY A 62 16.71 -1.39 -0.99
CA GLY A 62 16.12 -0.47 -1.94
C GLY A 62 14.90 -1.01 -2.70
N ARG A 63 14.41 -2.20 -2.37
CA ARG A 63 13.15 -2.72 -2.95
C ARG A 63 11.96 -1.98 -2.35
N ARG A 64 11.11 -1.43 -3.23
CA ARG A 64 9.84 -0.78 -2.89
C ARG A 64 8.78 -1.84 -2.57
N GLY A 65 7.91 -1.55 -1.61
CA GLY A 65 6.77 -2.41 -1.30
C GLY A 65 5.66 -1.67 -0.56
N VAL A 66 4.60 -2.40 -0.21
CA VAL A 66 3.53 -1.93 0.67
C VAL A 66 3.96 -2.15 2.13
N ASP A 67 3.97 -1.07 2.93
CA ASP A 67 4.30 -1.15 4.36
C ASP A 67 3.21 -1.95 5.10
N PRO A 68 3.52 -3.09 5.76
CA PRO A 68 2.54 -3.84 6.53
C PRO A 68 2.25 -3.26 7.91
N ASN A 69 3.11 -2.38 8.42
CA ASN A 69 2.98 -1.79 9.74
C ASN A 69 3.44 -0.31 9.75
N PRO A 70 2.73 0.56 9.01
CA PRO A 70 3.04 1.97 8.93
C PRO A 70 2.89 2.58 10.30
N GLN A 71 3.97 3.20 10.75
CA GLN A 71 3.93 4.08 11.91
C GLN A 71 3.03 5.28 11.62
N SER A 72 2.65 6.02 12.67
CA SER A 72 1.71 7.15 12.56
C SER A 72 2.10 8.18 11.47
N GLN A 73 3.40 8.37 11.21
CA GLN A 73 3.90 9.25 10.15
C GLN A 73 3.67 8.70 8.73
N ASN A 74 3.60 7.38 8.54
CA ASN A 74 3.43 6.71 7.26
C ASN A 74 1.98 6.22 7.02
N LEU A 75 1.05 6.56 7.90
CA LEU A 75 -0.36 6.26 7.66
C LEU A 75 -0.84 7.00 6.41
N VAL A 76 -1.52 6.27 5.54
CA VAL A 76 -2.15 6.85 4.35
C VAL A 76 -3.22 7.84 4.78
N LYS A 77 -3.03 9.11 4.45
CA LYS A 77 -4.00 10.19 4.65
C LYS A 77 -4.78 10.40 3.36
N ALA A 78 -5.98 10.98 3.47
CA ALA A 78 -6.81 11.32 2.30
C ALA A 78 -6.02 12.11 1.25
N THR A 79 -5.26 13.13 1.68
CA THR A 79 -4.45 13.96 0.78
C THR A 79 -3.38 13.18 0.02
N ALA A 80 -2.77 12.17 0.66
CA ALA A 80 -1.76 11.33 0.01
C ALA A 80 -2.40 10.38 -1.01
N LEU A 81 -3.59 9.85 -0.69
CA LEU A 81 -4.37 9.03 -1.61
C LEU A 81 -4.88 9.85 -2.81
N GLU A 82 -5.39 11.06 -2.58
CA GLU A 82 -5.83 11.99 -3.64
C GLU A 82 -4.69 12.32 -4.60
N ALA A 83 -3.51 12.65 -4.07
CA ALA A 83 -2.32 12.90 -4.89
C ALA A 83 -1.93 11.67 -5.71
N ALA A 84 -1.90 10.48 -5.08
CA ALA A 84 -1.55 9.25 -5.78
C ALA A 84 -2.55 8.87 -6.89
N ILE A 85 -3.84 9.23 -6.75
CA ILE A 85 -4.85 9.04 -7.79
C ILE A 85 -4.67 10.07 -8.92
N ALA A 86 -4.32 11.31 -8.60
CA ALA A 86 -4.09 12.37 -9.59
C ALA A 86 -2.84 12.14 -10.45
N ASP A 87 -1.88 11.37 -9.94
CA ASP A 87 -0.61 11.02 -10.61
C ASP A 87 -0.71 9.78 -11.53
N LEU A 88 -1.88 9.12 -11.64
CA LEU A 88 -2.15 8.00 -12.56
C LEU A 88 -2.47 8.47 -13.97
#